data_AF-A0A443P3J8-F1
#
_entry.id   AF-A0A443P3J8-F1
#
_cell.length_a   1.000
_cell.length_b   1.000
_cell.length_c   1.000
_cell.angle_alpha   90.00
_cell.angle_beta   90.00
_cell.angle_gamma   90.00
#
_symmetry.space_group_name_H-M   'P 1'
#
loop_
_entity.id
_entity.type
_entity.pdbx_description
1 polymer ?
#
loop_
_entity_poly.entity_id
_entity_poly.type
_entity_poly.pdbx_seq_one_letter_code
_entity_poly.pdbx_strand_id
1 'polypeptide(L)'
;MAKLATLLPLLLFLLTASLVLSRNTDREQYGEGGEHPESEQSSNNPFFFDEKSFRTPLKNQEGNLRILDRFTQRSHLLRGIENYRLAVLEANPNAALMPTHYDTDEILFVVAGRATITLMRKENKESYNLRKGDILRVEAGTTHYIINRDNKEQLFIAKLMETISVPGQVQPFFGIGGRNPESYYTSFSKNILEAAFNTEDEKVRKVFGENQEGAFLSVPQEKIRQIAQQASSSSEEGRTHGGRRRGPFNLFEKHPTYSNQHGQIYEVDSSDYPALQAQDISVAYAIIRGGSMLAPYYNSKAFKVALVVDGKGHWELVSPYGSARSGEGRESQEESVSYQRLSAQLSDGNGLVVPPGHPSAIVADRGQDLRVLCFGINAEENQEHRLAGRDNIYNKMNKAEREIFFKAPETEVREVLNAQRDAGIVEGPKGSQESESEGRRRAFQSILGFAGL
;
A
#
# COMPACT_ATOMS: atom_id res chain seq x y z
N MET A 1 -11.63 2.88 -82.72
CA MET A 1 -13.06 3.16 -82.45
C MET A 1 -13.62 2.02 -81.62
N ALA A 2 -14.22 2.33 -80.45
CA ALA A 2 -15.00 1.43 -79.57
C ALA A 2 -14.21 0.23 -78.98
N LYS A 3 -14.38 -0.23 -77.73
CA LYS A 3 -15.35 0.00 -76.66
C LYS A 3 -14.74 -0.54 -75.35
N LEU A 4 -15.22 0.02 -74.23
CA LEU A 4 -15.09 -0.41 -72.84
C LEU A 4 -15.14 -1.93 -72.66
N ALA A 5 -14.23 -2.49 -71.85
CA ALA A 5 -14.51 -3.50 -70.83
C ALA A 5 -13.20 -3.90 -70.12
N THR A 6 -12.98 -3.39 -68.90
CA THR A 6 -12.24 -4.03 -67.77
C THR A 6 -12.00 -2.99 -66.67
N LEU A 7 -13.09 -2.52 -66.07
CA LEU A 7 -13.05 -1.68 -64.86
C LEU A 7 -14.08 -2.23 -63.85
N LEU A 8 -14.03 -3.55 -63.63
CA LEU A 8 -14.99 -4.27 -62.77
C LEU A 8 -14.42 -4.86 -61.45
N PRO A 9 -13.13 -4.73 -61.06
CA PRO A 9 -12.75 -5.00 -59.67
C PRO A 9 -12.55 -3.75 -58.81
N LEU A 10 -12.45 -2.54 -59.40
CA LEU A 10 -12.20 -1.32 -58.61
C LEU A 10 -13.47 -0.61 -58.11
N LEU A 11 -14.64 -0.90 -58.69
CA LEU A 11 -15.90 -0.26 -58.32
C LEU A 11 -16.56 -0.89 -57.08
N LEU A 12 -16.18 -2.12 -56.70
CA LEU A 12 -16.74 -2.80 -55.51
C LEU A 12 -16.03 -2.41 -54.20
N PHE A 13 -14.82 -1.85 -54.28
CA PHE A 13 -14.03 -1.48 -53.09
C PHE A 13 -14.23 -0.03 -52.64
N LEU A 14 -14.76 0.86 -53.50
CA LEU A 14 -15.06 2.26 -53.17
C LEU A 14 -16.53 2.50 -52.77
N LEU A 15 -17.42 1.53 -53.02
CA LEU A 15 -18.85 1.59 -52.66
C LEU A 15 -19.16 1.14 -51.22
N THR A 16 -18.25 0.44 -50.54
CA THR A 16 -18.39 0.12 -49.10
C THR A 16 -17.73 1.17 -48.21
N ALA A 17 -16.72 1.90 -48.72
CA ALA A 17 -16.01 2.92 -47.95
C ALA A 17 -16.70 4.30 -47.95
N SER A 18 -17.67 4.54 -48.84
CA SER A 18 -18.36 5.84 -48.96
C SER A 18 -19.81 5.83 -48.45
N LEU A 19 -20.27 4.74 -47.83
CA LEU A 19 -21.62 4.64 -47.25
C LEU A 19 -21.67 4.73 -45.72
N VAL A 20 -20.55 5.00 -45.04
CA VAL A 20 -20.52 5.15 -43.57
C VAL A 20 -20.22 6.59 -43.13
N LEU A 21 -19.97 7.51 -44.06
CA LEU A 21 -19.89 8.93 -43.72
C LEU A 21 -20.94 9.77 -44.45
N SER A 22 -21.78 10.39 -43.62
CA SER A 22 -22.55 11.61 -43.91
C SER A 22 -23.91 11.42 -44.60
N ARG A 23 -24.95 11.23 -43.77
CA ARG A 23 -26.04 12.21 -43.60
C ARG A 23 -27.14 11.66 -42.70
N ASN A 24 -27.25 12.21 -41.49
CA ASN A 24 -28.48 12.87 -41.04
C ASN A 24 -28.25 13.54 -39.68
N THR A 25 -28.00 14.85 -39.72
CA THR A 25 -28.37 15.80 -38.67
C THR A 25 -29.83 16.21 -38.93
N ASP A 26 -30.76 15.87 -38.04
CA ASP A 26 -31.29 16.82 -37.05
C ASP A 26 -32.48 16.24 -36.26
N ARG A 27 -32.39 16.42 -34.93
CA ARG A 27 -33.45 16.56 -33.92
C ARG A 27 -34.60 15.52 -33.88
N GLU A 28 -34.62 14.71 -32.83
CA GLU A 28 -35.35 15.03 -31.60
C GLU A 28 -34.96 14.08 -30.45
N GLN A 29 -35.21 14.59 -29.25
CA GLN A 29 -34.72 14.23 -27.93
C GLN A 29 -35.48 13.01 -27.37
N TYR A 30 -34.82 12.18 -26.55
CA TYR A 30 -35.29 11.47 -25.33
C TYR A 30 -34.41 10.23 -25.08
N GLY A 31 -33.77 10.21 -23.92
CA GLY A 31 -32.89 9.14 -23.47
C GLY A 31 -33.59 8.17 -22.52
N GLU A 32 -33.22 6.91 -22.64
CA GLU A 32 -33.34 5.83 -21.66
C GLU A 32 -32.03 5.04 -21.84
N GLY A 33 -31.25 4.62 -20.85
CA GLY A 33 -31.49 4.36 -19.44
C GLY A 33 -30.34 3.42 -19.08
N GLY A 34 -29.12 3.95 -19.07
CA GLY A 34 -27.91 3.17 -18.81
C GLY A 34 -27.78 2.91 -17.31
N GLU A 35 -27.97 1.66 -16.92
CA GLU A 35 -27.60 1.14 -15.61
C GLU A 35 -26.14 1.52 -15.32
N HIS A 36 -25.92 2.40 -14.34
CA HIS A 36 -24.58 2.70 -13.86
C HIS A 36 -24.07 1.53 -13.01
N PRO A 37 -22.97 0.86 -13.36
CA PRO A 37 -22.36 -0.12 -12.48
C PRO A 37 -21.52 0.64 -11.44
N GLU A 38 -21.95 0.59 -10.17
CA GLU A 38 -21.21 1.08 -9.00
C GLU A 38 -19.85 0.37 -8.79
N SER A 39 -19.48 -0.58 -9.66
CA SER A 39 -18.21 -1.31 -9.61
C SER A 39 -17.05 -0.66 -10.38
N GLU A 40 -17.26 0.41 -11.16
CA GLU A 40 -16.18 1.02 -11.97
C GLU A 40 -15.37 2.13 -11.27
N GLN A 41 -15.81 2.62 -10.11
CA GLN A 41 -15.15 3.77 -9.47
C GLN A 41 -13.79 3.42 -8.83
N SER A 42 -13.58 2.18 -8.38
CA SER A 42 -12.27 1.76 -7.82
C SER A 42 -11.19 1.59 -8.90
N SER A 43 -11.59 1.31 -10.16
CA SER A 43 -10.69 1.15 -11.30
C SER A 43 -9.96 2.44 -11.66
N ASN A 44 -10.53 3.62 -11.32
CA ASN A 44 -10.02 4.91 -11.75
C ASN A 44 -9.31 5.70 -10.63
N ASN A 45 -9.20 5.14 -9.42
CA ASN A 45 -8.45 5.77 -8.33
C ASN A 45 -6.98 5.30 -8.38
N PRO A 46 -6.01 6.17 -8.77
CA PRO A 46 -4.61 5.78 -8.91
C PRO A 46 -3.90 5.55 -7.56
N PHE A 47 -4.53 5.92 -6.45
CA PHE A 47 -3.97 5.84 -5.10
C PHE A 47 -4.53 4.67 -4.28
N PHE A 48 -5.50 3.93 -4.84
CA PHE A 48 -6.10 2.73 -4.25
C PHE A 48 -5.62 1.48 -4.99
N PHE A 49 -5.29 0.45 -4.22
CA PHE A 49 -4.78 -0.82 -4.71
C PHE A 49 -5.57 -1.98 -4.09
N ASP A 50 -6.36 -2.65 -4.91
CA ASP A 50 -7.09 -3.85 -4.51
C ASP A 50 -6.19 -5.10 -4.54
N GLU A 51 -6.76 -6.26 -4.20
CA GLU A 51 -6.05 -7.54 -4.22
C GLU A 51 -5.44 -7.87 -5.59
N LYS A 52 -6.09 -7.46 -6.69
CA LYS A 52 -5.61 -7.71 -8.06
C LYS A 52 -4.38 -6.90 -8.42
N SER A 53 -4.09 -5.85 -7.65
CA SER A 53 -2.89 -5.02 -7.81
C SER A 53 -1.63 -5.69 -7.24
N PHE A 54 -1.74 -6.88 -6.63
CA PHE A 54 -0.61 -7.65 -6.13
C PHE A 54 -0.25 -8.81 -7.06
N ARG A 55 1.03 -8.89 -7.44
CA ARG A 55 1.61 -10.09 -8.05
C ARG A 55 2.14 -11.04 -6.98
N THR A 56 2.16 -12.33 -7.26
CA THR A 56 2.65 -13.35 -6.30
C THR A 56 3.89 -14.07 -6.83
N PRO A 57 5.10 -13.47 -6.72
CA PRO A 57 6.33 -14.08 -7.25
C PRO A 57 6.70 -15.40 -6.59
N LEU A 58 6.33 -15.63 -5.33
CA LEU A 58 6.58 -16.88 -4.61
C LEU A 58 5.26 -17.41 -4.06
N LYS A 59 4.91 -18.65 -4.43
CA LYS A 59 3.69 -19.31 -3.93
C LYS A 59 3.83 -20.82 -3.97
N ASN A 60 3.47 -21.47 -2.88
CA ASN A 60 3.15 -22.90 -2.85
C ASN A 60 2.11 -23.15 -1.74
N GLN A 61 1.93 -24.42 -1.34
CA GLN A 61 0.96 -24.80 -0.32
C GLN A 61 1.31 -24.31 1.10
N GLU A 62 2.58 -23.98 1.37
CA GLU A 62 3.07 -23.61 2.71
C GLU A 62 3.09 -22.10 2.95
N GLY A 63 3.04 -21.30 1.88
CA GLY A 63 3.07 -19.86 2.00
C GLY A 63 3.10 -19.12 0.66
N ASN A 64 3.06 -17.80 0.76
CA ASN A 64 3.17 -16.93 -0.38
C ASN A 64 3.86 -15.60 -0.04
N LEU A 65 4.46 -14.98 -1.05
CA LEU A 65 4.91 -13.59 -1.04
C LEU A 65 4.16 -12.85 -2.12
N ARG A 66 3.31 -11.91 -1.73
CA ARG A 66 2.59 -10.98 -2.61
C ARG A 66 3.31 -9.64 -2.61
N ILE A 67 3.52 -9.05 -3.78
CA ILE A 67 4.16 -7.74 -3.94
C ILE A 67 3.23 -6.87 -4.78
N LEU A 68 2.83 -5.73 -4.25
CA LEU A 68 2.03 -4.75 -4.95
C LEU A 68 2.77 -4.27 -6.19
N ASP A 69 2.14 -4.22 -7.37
CA ASP A 69 2.74 -3.73 -8.61
C ASP A 69 3.38 -2.33 -8.48
N ARG A 70 4.26 -1.98 -9.43
CA ARG A 70 5.01 -0.72 -9.33
C ARG A 70 4.03 0.45 -9.28
N PHE A 71 4.25 1.37 -8.35
CA PHE A 71 3.37 2.53 -8.21
C PHE A 71 3.25 3.35 -9.51
N THR A 72 4.34 3.45 -10.27
CA THR A 72 4.37 4.13 -11.58
C THR A 72 3.63 3.40 -12.69
N GLN A 73 3.36 2.09 -12.56
CA GLN A 73 2.48 1.37 -13.49
C GLN A 73 1.01 1.77 -13.28
N ARG A 74 0.63 2.17 -12.06
CA ARG A 74 -0.71 2.67 -11.75
C ARG A 74 -0.88 4.13 -12.17
N SER A 75 0.10 4.98 -11.88
CA SER A 75 0.08 6.40 -12.28
C SER A 75 1.43 7.08 -12.18
N HIS A 76 1.72 7.99 -13.12
CA HIS A 76 2.89 8.88 -13.06
C HIS A 76 2.88 9.83 -11.86
N LEU A 77 1.70 10.05 -11.24
CA LEU A 77 1.57 10.83 -10.00
C LEU A 77 2.34 10.21 -8.83
N LEU A 78 2.65 8.92 -8.90
CA LEU A 78 3.37 8.19 -7.87
C LEU A 78 4.87 8.00 -8.17
N ARG A 79 5.44 8.73 -9.13
CA ARG A 79 6.88 8.69 -9.44
C ARG A 79 7.78 9.02 -8.25
N GLY A 80 7.28 9.79 -7.27
CA GLY A 80 8.02 10.14 -6.06
C GLY A 80 8.35 8.95 -5.15
N ILE A 81 7.69 7.81 -5.37
CA ILE A 81 7.92 6.56 -4.63
C ILE A 81 8.22 5.38 -5.56
N GLU A 82 8.76 5.63 -6.76
CA GLU A 82 9.03 4.60 -7.77
C GLU A 82 9.93 3.47 -7.26
N ASN A 83 10.89 3.79 -6.40
CA ASN A 83 11.84 2.84 -5.83
C ASN A 83 11.25 1.97 -4.71
N TYR A 84 10.02 2.22 -4.27
CA TYR A 84 9.41 1.50 -3.17
C TYR A 84 8.40 0.46 -3.65
N ARG A 85 8.29 -0.64 -2.90
CA ARG A 85 7.28 -1.67 -3.11
C ARG A 85 6.69 -2.10 -1.77
N LEU A 86 5.37 -2.26 -1.73
CA LEU A 86 4.67 -2.88 -0.61
C LEU A 86 4.56 -4.38 -0.86
N ALA A 87 4.92 -5.19 0.13
CA ALA A 87 4.81 -6.64 0.05
C ALA A 87 4.19 -7.24 1.31
N VAL A 88 3.62 -8.43 1.15
CA VAL A 88 2.99 -9.22 2.20
C VAL A 88 3.52 -10.65 2.09
N LEU A 89 4.12 -11.14 3.17
CA LEU A 89 4.51 -12.53 3.33
C LEU A 89 3.52 -13.24 4.24
N GLU A 90 3.01 -14.36 3.75
CA GLU A 90 2.15 -15.28 4.49
C GLU A 90 2.81 -16.65 4.57
N ALA A 91 2.82 -17.23 5.76
CA ALA A 91 3.33 -18.58 5.98
C ALA A 91 2.42 -19.36 6.92
N ASN A 92 2.09 -20.59 6.53
CA ASN A 92 1.32 -21.52 7.35
C ASN A 92 2.04 -21.85 8.66
N PRO A 93 1.32 -22.39 9.66
CA PRO A 93 1.95 -22.89 10.87
C PRO A 93 3.07 -23.88 10.54
N ASN A 94 4.20 -23.74 11.21
CA ASN A 94 5.41 -24.54 10.99
C ASN A 94 6.02 -24.45 9.58
N ALA A 95 5.70 -23.43 8.79
CA ALA A 95 6.33 -23.20 7.48
C ALA A 95 7.55 -22.26 7.59
N ALA A 96 8.46 -22.34 6.62
CA ALA A 96 9.61 -21.45 6.51
C ALA A 96 9.83 -20.94 5.10
N LEU A 97 10.06 -19.63 4.92
CA LEU A 97 10.70 -19.08 3.73
C LEU A 97 12.18 -19.46 3.76
N MET A 98 12.66 -20.13 2.71
CA MET A 98 14.06 -20.55 2.58
C MET A 98 15.05 -19.38 2.54
N PRO A 99 16.35 -19.63 2.79
CA PRO A 99 17.39 -18.61 2.66
C PRO A 99 17.38 -17.90 1.30
N THR A 100 17.14 -16.60 1.36
CA THR A 100 17.10 -15.72 0.18
C THR A 100 17.68 -14.35 0.55
N HIS A 101 18.21 -13.63 -0.44
CA HIS A 101 18.49 -12.21 -0.33
C HIS A 101 17.77 -11.45 -1.45
N TYR A 102 17.57 -10.16 -1.24
CA TYR A 102 16.97 -9.25 -2.21
C TYR A 102 17.93 -8.11 -2.51
N ASP A 103 17.75 -7.49 -3.67
CA ASP A 103 18.38 -6.23 -4.07
C ASP A 103 17.62 -5.01 -3.53
N THR A 104 17.11 -5.13 -2.29
CA THR A 104 16.30 -4.10 -1.62
C THR A 104 16.63 -4.00 -0.14
N ASP A 105 16.64 -2.79 0.41
CA ASP A 105 16.45 -2.62 1.85
C ASP A 105 14.99 -2.92 2.21
N GLU A 106 14.77 -3.60 3.33
CA GLU A 106 13.42 -4.03 3.76
C GLU A 106 13.14 -3.53 5.18
N ILE A 107 11.97 -2.90 5.37
CA ILE A 107 11.38 -2.67 6.70
C ILE A 107 10.22 -3.63 6.85
N LEU A 108 10.36 -4.59 7.76
CA LEU A 108 9.37 -5.62 8.06
C LEU A 108 8.52 -5.18 9.25
N PHE A 109 7.22 -5.48 9.23
CA PHE A 109 6.32 -5.37 10.36
C PHE A 109 5.53 -6.68 10.52
N VAL A 110 5.60 -7.29 11.70
CA VAL A 110 4.81 -8.50 11.99
C VAL A 110 3.38 -8.11 12.34
N VAL A 111 2.44 -8.36 11.42
CA VAL A 111 1.02 -8.03 11.59
C VAL A 111 0.32 -9.06 12.47
N ALA A 112 0.61 -10.34 12.24
CA ALA A 112 0.00 -11.46 12.96
C ALA A 112 0.96 -12.64 13.06
N GLY A 113 0.76 -13.49 14.09
CA GLY A 113 1.58 -14.67 14.34
C GLY A 113 2.93 -14.37 15.00
N ARG A 114 3.81 -15.38 14.99
CA ARG A 114 5.17 -15.31 15.57
C ARG A 114 6.17 -15.92 14.60
N ALA A 115 7.33 -15.29 14.49
CA ALA A 115 8.38 -15.77 13.60
C ALA A 115 9.72 -15.93 14.32
N THR A 116 10.60 -16.72 13.74
CA THR A 116 12.04 -16.59 13.95
C THR A 116 12.65 -16.17 12.62
N ILE A 117 13.30 -15.00 12.59
CA ILE A 117 14.10 -14.57 11.43
C ILE A 117 15.57 -14.78 11.74
N THR A 118 16.34 -15.23 10.75
CA THR A 118 17.79 -15.33 10.86
C THR A 118 18.44 -14.56 9.73
N LEU A 119 19.36 -13.68 10.07
CA LEU A 119 20.16 -12.85 9.18
C LEU A 119 21.58 -13.41 9.11
N MET A 120 22.05 -13.73 7.90
CA MET A 120 23.42 -14.16 7.63
C MET A 120 24.19 -12.98 7.05
N ARG A 121 24.98 -12.32 7.90
CA ARG A 121 25.83 -11.19 7.54
C ARG A 121 27.26 -11.67 7.34
N LYS A 122 28.11 -10.82 6.76
CA LYS A 122 29.52 -11.15 6.44
C LYS A 122 30.31 -11.70 7.63
N GLU A 123 30.08 -11.15 8.82
CA GLU A 123 30.89 -11.45 10.02
C GLU A 123 30.14 -12.25 11.08
N ASN A 124 28.80 -12.30 11.01
CA ASN A 124 27.99 -12.95 12.03
C ASN A 124 26.64 -13.47 11.49
N LYS A 125 26.09 -14.42 12.24
CA LYS A 125 24.70 -14.87 12.13
C LYS A 125 23.93 -14.27 13.30
N GLU A 126 22.83 -13.58 13.02
CA GLU A 126 21.93 -13.02 14.02
C GLU A 126 20.55 -13.65 13.86
N SER A 127 19.94 -14.11 14.95
CA SER A 127 18.60 -14.71 14.92
C SER A 127 17.70 -14.01 15.93
N TYR A 128 16.49 -13.61 15.51
CA TYR A 128 15.54 -12.90 16.36
C TYR A 128 14.19 -13.60 16.38
N ASN A 129 13.65 -13.76 17.57
CA ASN A 129 12.30 -14.25 17.82
C ASN A 129 11.32 -13.09 17.75
N LEU A 130 10.62 -12.97 16.63
CA LEU A 130 9.65 -11.91 16.38
C LEU A 130 8.24 -12.28 16.87
N ARG A 131 7.46 -11.24 17.17
CA ARG A 131 6.04 -11.27 17.55
C ARG A 131 5.29 -10.12 16.90
N LYS A 132 3.96 -10.17 16.93
CA LYS A 132 3.08 -9.08 16.47
C LYS A 132 3.56 -7.72 16.99
N GLY A 133 3.65 -6.75 16.08
CA GLY A 133 4.11 -5.38 16.35
C GLY A 133 5.62 -5.16 16.19
N ASP A 134 6.43 -6.22 16.04
CA ASP A 134 7.86 -6.07 15.82
C ASP A 134 8.14 -5.48 14.44
N ILE A 135 8.96 -4.44 14.43
CA ILE A 135 9.58 -3.81 13.26
C ILE A 135 11.03 -4.29 13.20
N LEU A 136 11.50 -4.67 12.02
CA LEU A 136 12.91 -5.02 11.80
C LEU A 136 13.39 -4.51 10.45
N ARG A 137 14.58 -3.90 10.42
CA ARG A 137 15.27 -3.56 9.16
C ARG A 137 16.16 -4.73 8.71
N VAL A 138 16.02 -5.11 7.45
CA VAL A 138 16.94 -6.04 6.76
C VAL A 138 17.61 -5.28 5.63
N GLU A 139 18.94 -5.28 5.64
CA GLU A 139 19.74 -4.51 4.67
C GLU A 139 19.82 -5.28 3.35
N ALA A 140 19.85 -4.55 2.23
CA ALA A 140 19.98 -5.14 0.90
C ALA A 140 21.14 -6.13 0.81
N GLY A 141 20.92 -7.26 0.14
CA GLY A 141 21.89 -8.36 0.01
C GLY A 141 22.06 -9.23 1.26
N THR A 142 21.42 -8.92 2.39
CA THR A 142 21.47 -9.79 3.58
C THR A 142 20.68 -11.07 3.31
N THR A 143 21.39 -12.20 3.25
CA THR A 143 20.70 -13.50 3.11
C THR A 143 20.00 -13.82 4.42
N HIS A 144 18.70 -14.08 4.35
CA HIS A 144 17.89 -14.38 5.51
C HIS A 144 16.85 -15.46 5.23
N TYR A 145 16.35 -16.08 6.30
CA TYR A 145 15.21 -16.98 6.25
C TYR A 145 14.25 -16.66 7.39
N ILE A 146 12.98 -16.99 7.22
CA ILE A 146 11.91 -16.69 8.18
C ILE A 146 11.13 -17.97 8.44
N ILE A 147 10.96 -18.33 9.71
CA ILE A 147 10.22 -19.52 10.15
C ILE A 147 8.98 -19.06 10.92
N ASN A 148 7.79 -19.48 10.51
CA ASN A 148 6.61 -19.40 11.36
C ASN A 148 6.77 -20.42 12.50
N ARG A 149 6.96 -19.91 13.72
CA ARG A 149 7.17 -20.75 14.91
C ARG A 149 5.89 -21.08 15.65
N ASP A 150 4.74 -20.63 15.16
CA ASP A 150 3.44 -21.01 15.66
C ASP A 150 2.98 -22.33 15.04
N ASN A 151 2.21 -23.12 15.80
CA ASN A 151 1.67 -24.40 15.38
C ASN A 151 0.19 -24.35 14.99
N LYS A 152 -0.45 -23.20 15.12
CA LYS A 152 -1.88 -22.97 14.84
C LYS A 152 -2.13 -21.70 14.03
N GLU A 153 -1.42 -20.63 14.34
CA GLU A 153 -1.62 -19.33 13.71
C GLU A 153 -0.77 -19.18 12.45
N GLN A 154 -1.37 -18.64 11.39
CA GLN A 154 -0.62 -18.19 10.23
C GLN A 154 0.21 -16.96 10.59
N LEU A 155 1.38 -16.85 9.96
CA LEU A 155 2.25 -15.70 10.05
C LEU A 155 1.89 -14.73 8.93
N PHE A 156 1.72 -13.45 9.28
CA PHE A 156 1.56 -12.36 8.31
C PHE A 156 2.58 -11.27 8.60
N ILE A 157 3.45 -11.00 7.62
CA ILE A 157 4.46 -9.93 7.68
C ILE A 157 4.25 -8.98 6.52
N ALA A 158 4.01 -7.71 6.83
CA ALA A 158 4.04 -6.65 5.83
C ALA A 158 5.48 -6.12 5.68
N LYS A 159 5.87 -5.76 4.45
CA LYS A 159 7.19 -5.25 4.13
C LYS A 159 7.09 -4.00 3.28
N LEU A 160 7.85 -2.98 3.61
CA LEU A 160 8.22 -1.92 2.67
C LEU A 160 9.63 -2.24 2.14
N MET A 161 9.77 -2.34 0.82
CA MET A 161 11.02 -2.70 0.15
C MET A 161 11.49 -1.52 -0.70
N GLU A 162 12.70 -1.02 -0.48
CA GLU A 162 13.33 0.04 -1.26
C GLU A 162 14.38 -0.57 -2.20
N THR A 163 14.19 -0.43 -3.50
CA THR A 163 15.08 -0.98 -4.53
C THR A 163 16.35 -0.17 -4.66
N ILE A 164 17.51 -0.84 -4.61
CA ILE A 164 18.83 -0.21 -4.78
C ILE A 164 19.45 -0.44 -6.16
N SER A 165 18.87 -1.35 -6.96
CA SER A 165 19.36 -1.77 -8.27
C SER A 165 18.57 -1.11 -9.41
N VAL A 166 17.45 -1.71 -9.79
CA VAL A 166 16.55 -1.26 -10.85
C VAL A 166 15.28 -0.70 -10.19
N PRO A 167 14.98 0.61 -10.37
CA PRO A 167 13.82 1.27 -9.78
C PRO A 167 12.52 0.45 -9.84
N GLY A 168 11.99 0.14 -8.66
CA GLY A 168 10.72 -0.55 -8.49
C GLY A 168 10.74 -2.03 -8.88
N GLN A 169 11.87 -2.61 -9.28
CA GLN A 169 12.00 -4.05 -9.50
C GLN A 169 12.62 -4.75 -8.29
N VAL A 170 11.89 -5.72 -7.74
CA VAL A 170 12.33 -6.56 -6.63
C VAL A 170 12.64 -7.94 -7.17
N GLN A 171 13.85 -8.43 -6.91
CA GLN A 171 14.28 -9.78 -7.31
C GLN A 171 14.73 -10.60 -6.09
N PRO A 172 14.12 -11.77 -5.84
CA PRO A 172 14.66 -12.72 -4.88
C PRO A 172 15.84 -13.49 -5.50
N PHE A 173 16.92 -13.64 -4.74
CA PHE A 173 18.08 -14.44 -5.13
C PHE A 173 18.18 -15.64 -4.19
N PHE A 174 18.06 -16.84 -4.75
CA PHE A 174 18.12 -18.10 -4.00
C PHE A 174 19.44 -18.81 -4.25
N GLY A 175 20.23 -19.01 -3.19
CA GLY A 175 21.41 -19.87 -3.25
C GLY A 175 21.07 -21.34 -3.02
N ILE A 176 20.03 -21.60 -2.23
CA ILE A 176 19.52 -22.95 -1.99
C ILE A 176 18.18 -23.05 -2.72
N GLY A 177 18.03 -24.04 -3.58
CA GLY A 177 16.82 -24.22 -4.38
C GLY A 177 16.88 -25.47 -5.24
N GLY A 178 16.03 -25.50 -6.26
CA GLY A 178 16.10 -26.51 -7.30
C GLY A 178 15.61 -25.94 -8.60
N ARG A 179 14.49 -26.41 -9.13
CA ARG A 179 13.88 -25.82 -10.34
C ARG A 179 12.96 -24.64 -10.03
N ASN A 180 12.38 -24.60 -8.83
CA ASN A 180 11.46 -23.55 -8.42
C ASN A 180 11.49 -23.42 -6.90
N PRO A 181 12.13 -22.38 -6.32
CA PRO A 181 12.94 -21.39 -7.01
C PRO A 181 14.22 -22.00 -7.58
N GLU A 182 14.68 -21.44 -8.70
CA GLU A 182 15.99 -21.80 -9.26
C GLU A 182 17.12 -21.28 -8.35
N SER A 183 18.10 -22.13 -8.08
CA SER A 183 19.32 -21.70 -7.38
C SER A 183 20.25 -20.98 -8.35
N TYR A 184 20.76 -19.79 -8.01
CA TYR A 184 21.74 -19.11 -8.86
C TYR A 184 23.04 -19.92 -9.05
N TYR A 185 23.32 -20.94 -8.22
CA TYR A 185 24.45 -21.83 -8.45
C TYR A 185 24.29 -22.66 -9.72
N THR A 186 23.07 -22.92 -10.19
CA THR A 186 22.85 -23.65 -11.45
C THR A 186 23.36 -22.88 -12.67
N SER A 187 23.43 -21.55 -12.57
CA SER A 187 23.81 -20.65 -13.66
C SER A 187 25.33 -20.47 -13.82
N PHE A 188 26.14 -20.77 -12.80
CA PHE A 188 27.59 -20.71 -12.92
C PHE A 188 28.14 -21.86 -13.78
N SER A 189 29.26 -21.60 -14.47
CA SER A 189 29.92 -22.62 -15.27
C SER A 189 30.52 -23.70 -14.39
N LYS A 190 30.55 -24.94 -14.93
CA LYS A 190 31.16 -26.10 -14.27
C LYS A 190 32.55 -25.79 -13.71
N ASN A 191 33.45 -25.25 -14.54
CA ASN A 191 34.83 -24.97 -14.14
C ASN A 191 34.90 -23.96 -12.98
N ILE A 192 34.00 -22.97 -12.93
CA ILE A 192 33.92 -22.00 -11.82
C ILE A 192 33.47 -22.72 -10.54
N LEU A 193 32.42 -23.53 -10.60
CA LEU A 193 31.91 -24.23 -9.41
C LEU A 193 32.92 -25.24 -8.87
N GLU A 194 33.58 -26.00 -9.74
CA GLU A 194 34.60 -26.96 -9.34
C GLU A 194 35.80 -26.28 -8.67
N ALA A 195 36.27 -25.17 -9.25
CA ALA A 195 37.35 -24.39 -8.66
C ALA A 195 36.94 -23.70 -7.33
N ALA A 196 35.73 -23.14 -7.27
CA ALA A 196 35.25 -22.39 -6.10
C ALA A 196 34.96 -23.30 -4.90
N PHE A 197 34.36 -24.47 -5.12
CA PHE A 197 34.03 -25.42 -4.05
C PHE A 197 35.10 -26.50 -3.83
N ASN A 198 36.12 -26.55 -4.70
CA ASN A 198 37.15 -27.59 -4.68
C ASN A 198 36.56 -29.01 -4.64
N THR A 199 35.52 -29.24 -5.44
CA THR A 199 34.78 -30.50 -5.51
C THR A 199 34.12 -30.64 -6.89
N GLU A 200 33.63 -31.84 -7.23
CA GLU A 200 32.98 -32.08 -8.52
C GLU A 200 31.67 -31.28 -8.66
N ASP A 201 31.43 -30.71 -9.84
CA ASP A 201 30.23 -29.89 -10.13
C ASP A 201 28.92 -30.64 -9.83
N GLU A 202 28.89 -31.95 -10.10
CA GLU A 202 27.75 -32.81 -9.80
C GLU A 202 27.40 -32.80 -8.29
N LYS A 203 28.41 -32.79 -7.40
CA LYS A 203 28.19 -32.72 -5.95
C LYS A 203 27.67 -31.34 -5.54
N VAL A 204 28.19 -30.27 -6.14
CA VAL A 204 27.71 -28.90 -5.87
C VAL A 204 26.25 -28.76 -6.28
N ARG A 205 25.91 -29.14 -7.51
CA ARG A 205 24.53 -29.07 -8.03
C ARG A 205 23.56 -29.96 -7.25
N LYS A 206 24.02 -31.11 -6.79
CA LYS A 206 23.23 -31.98 -5.90
C LYS A 206 22.87 -31.30 -4.59
N VAL A 207 23.79 -30.54 -3.99
CA VAL A 207 23.56 -29.85 -2.70
C VAL A 207 22.70 -28.60 -2.88
N PHE A 208 22.95 -27.79 -3.91
CA PHE A 208 22.34 -26.48 -4.05
C PHE A 208 21.16 -26.40 -5.04
N GLY A 209 20.97 -27.42 -5.88
CA GLY A 209 20.05 -27.39 -7.03
C GLY A 209 19.04 -28.54 -7.11
N GLU A 210 18.91 -29.38 -6.08
CA GLU A 210 17.94 -30.50 -6.08
C GLU A 210 16.70 -30.27 -5.20
N ASN A 211 16.54 -29.14 -4.52
CA ASN A 211 15.34 -28.90 -3.70
C ASN A 211 14.09 -28.63 -4.57
N GLN A 212 13.07 -29.47 -4.47
CA GLN A 212 11.84 -29.35 -5.27
C GLN A 212 10.61 -28.85 -4.49
N GLU A 213 10.74 -28.52 -3.22
CA GLU A 213 9.59 -28.19 -2.36
C GLU A 213 9.05 -26.76 -2.53
N GLY A 214 9.75 -25.89 -3.26
CA GLY A 214 9.37 -24.49 -3.43
C GLY A 214 10.14 -23.54 -2.53
N ALA A 215 9.75 -22.26 -2.55
CA ALA A 215 10.38 -21.23 -1.73
C ALA A 215 9.96 -21.30 -0.25
N PHE A 216 8.85 -21.98 0.04
CA PHE A 216 8.38 -22.21 1.40
C PHE A 216 8.40 -23.70 1.72
N LEU A 217 8.92 -24.07 2.88
CA LEU A 217 9.08 -25.47 3.31
C LEU A 217 8.24 -25.74 4.55
N SER A 218 7.75 -26.97 4.69
CA SER A 218 7.23 -27.45 5.97
C SER A 218 8.40 -27.82 6.89
N VAL A 219 8.40 -27.34 8.12
CA VAL A 219 9.49 -27.55 9.07
C VAL A 219 8.98 -28.32 10.28
N PRO A 220 9.61 -29.46 10.65
CA PRO A 220 9.24 -30.19 11.85
C PRO A 220 9.37 -29.32 13.10
N GLN A 221 8.35 -29.35 13.97
CA GLN A 221 8.28 -28.49 15.15
C GLN A 221 9.52 -28.59 16.06
N GLU A 222 10.13 -29.78 16.14
CA GLU A 222 11.37 -29.98 16.91
C GLU A 222 12.54 -29.15 16.36
N LYS A 223 12.65 -29.04 15.03
CA LYS A 223 13.68 -28.20 14.38
C LYS A 223 13.39 -26.72 14.58
N ILE A 224 12.13 -26.31 14.53
CA ILE A 224 11.71 -24.94 14.86
C ILE A 224 12.15 -24.57 16.27
N ARG A 225 11.90 -25.45 17.26
CA ARG A 225 12.31 -25.20 18.66
C ARG A 225 13.82 -25.06 18.80
N GLN A 226 14.59 -25.93 18.17
CA GLN A 226 16.06 -25.87 18.19
C GLN A 226 16.59 -24.54 17.62
N ILE A 227 16.01 -24.06 16.52
CA ILE A 227 16.39 -22.77 15.91
C ILE A 227 15.95 -21.60 16.79
N ALA A 228 14.71 -21.63 17.30
CA ALA A 228 14.16 -20.54 18.11
C ALA A 228 14.89 -20.38 19.46
N GLN A 229 15.43 -21.45 20.04
CA GLN A 229 16.23 -21.41 21.28
C GLN A 229 17.57 -20.66 21.10
N GLN A 230 18.09 -20.60 19.88
CA GLN A 230 19.34 -19.87 19.58
C GLN A 230 19.09 -18.40 19.23
N ALA A 231 17.83 -17.98 19.11
CA ALA A 231 17.45 -16.64 18.70
C ALA A 231 17.19 -15.73 19.91
N SER A 232 17.75 -14.52 19.88
CA SER A 232 17.49 -13.49 20.88
C SER A 232 16.00 -13.14 20.91
N SER A 233 15.45 -12.89 22.09
CA SER A 233 14.08 -12.43 22.22
C SER A 233 13.96 -10.96 21.79
N SER A 234 12.79 -10.54 21.29
CA SER A 234 12.61 -9.17 20.80
C SER A 234 12.76 -8.09 21.88
N SER A 235 12.65 -8.45 23.16
CA SER A 235 12.83 -7.56 24.31
C SER A 235 14.26 -7.51 24.88
N GLU A 236 15.17 -8.40 24.47
CA GLU A 236 16.49 -8.54 25.13
C GLU A 236 17.62 -7.69 24.53
N GLU A 237 17.44 -7.07 23.36
CA GLU A 237 18.54 -6.35 22.69
C GLU A 237 18.24 -4.88 22.38
N GLY A 238 18.36 -4.05 23.42
CA GLY A 238 18.69 -2.63 23.25
C GLY A 238 20.20 -2.36 23.08
N ARG A 239 21.07 -3.39 23.09
CA ARG A 239 22.53 -3.24 23.09
C ARG A 239 23.24 -4.43 22.41
N THR A 240 23.69 -4.26 21.18
CA THR A 240 24.77 -5.09 20.60
C THR A 240 26.13 -4.40 20.78
N HIS A 241 27.21 -5.17 20.81
CA HIS A 241 28.58 -4.66 20.87
C HIS A 241 28.81 -3.63 19.74
N GLY A 242 29.13 -2.39 20.11
CA GLY A 242 29.31 -1.28 19.16
C GLY A 242 28.21 -0.21 19.18
N GLY A 243 27.19 -0.31 20.05
CA GLY A 243 26.29 0.80 20.37
C GLY A 243 25.19 1.11 19.34
N ARG A 244 25.00 0.30 18.30
CA ARG A 244 23.90 0.45 17.33
C ARG A 244 22.79 -0.56 17.60
N ARG A 245 21.58 -0.08 17.92
CA ARG A 245 20.36 -0.90 18.00
C ARG A 245 20.03 -1.46 16.61
N ARG A 246 20.34 -2.75 16.40
CA ARG A 246 20.08 -3.48 15.13
C ARG A 246 18.97 -4.53 15.22
N GLY A 247 18.61 -4.95 16.44
CA GLY A 247 17.51 -5.88 16.69
C GLY A 247 16.13 -5.27 16.41
N PRO A 248 15.06 -6.05 16.56
CA PRO A 248 13.69 -5.60 16.32
C PRO A 248 13.23 -4.55 17.34
N PHE A 249 12.24 -3.74 16.96
CA PHE A 249 11.57 -2.77 17.83
C PHE A 249 10.06 -3.05 17.83
N ASN A 250 9.44 -3.26 18.99
CA ASN A 250 8.00 -3.49 19.04
C ASN A 250 7.22 -2.17 19.11
N LEU A 251 6.43 -1.88 18.08
CA LEU A 251 5.61 -0.67 17.98
C LEU A 251 4.63 -0.50 19.15
N PHE A 252 4.08 -1.60 19.67
CA PHE A 252 3.06 -1.59 20.72
C PHE A 252 3.64 -1.47 22.14
N GLU A 253 4.96 -1.51 22.31
CA GLU A 253 5.61 -1.18 23.58
C GLU A 253 5.70 0.34 23.80
N LYS A 254 5.54 1.14 22.74
CA LYS A 254 5.45 2.59 22.83
C LYS A 254 4.04 3.02 23.24
N HIS A 255 3.94 4.12 23.96
CA HIS A 255 2.66 4.80 24.14
C HIS A 255 2.14 5.31 22.79
N PRO A 256 0.85 5.13 22.48
CA PRO A 256 0.28 5.63 21.24
C PRO A 256 0.31 7.16 21.21
N THR A 257 0.60 7.72 20.03
CA THR A 257 0.56 9.17 19.76
C THR A 257 -0.83 9.75 19.98
N TYR A 258 -1.87 8.95 19.68
CA TYR A 258 -3.26 9.28 19.99
C TYR A 258 -3.94 8.09 20.66
N SER A 259 -4.71 8.33 21.71
CA SER A 259 -5.58 7.33 22.32
C SER A 259 -6.79 8.00 22.95
N ASN A 260 -7.98 7.61 22.50
CA ASN A 260 -9.25 8.05 23.07
C ASN A 260 -10.31 6.94 22.91
N GLN A 261 -11.57 7.28 23.18
CA GLN A 261 -12.68 6.33 23.07
C GLN A 261 -12.98 5.86 21.64
N HIS A 262 -12.39 6.49 20.63
CA HIS A 262 -12.60 6.21 19.21
C HIS A 262 -11.48 5.38 18.58
N GLY A 263 -10.33 5.25 19.24
CA GLY A 263 -9.23 4.46 18.69
C GLY A 263 -7.86 4.80 19.26
N GLN A 264 -6.83 4.26 18.60
CA GLN A 264 -5.42 4.44 18.95
C GLN A 264 -4.57 4.59 17.68
N ILE A 265 -3.53 5.41 17.74
CA ILE A 265 -2.52 5.52 16.68
C ILE A 265 -1.15 5.37 17.33
N TYR A 266 -0.38 4.39 16.89
CA TYR A 266 1.02 4.20 17.24
C TYR A 266 1.87 4.68 16.07
N GLU A 267 2.97 5.37 16.34
CA GLU A 267 3.93 5.81 15.32
C GLU A 267 5.34 5.72 15.86
N VAL A 268 6.26 5.24 15.03
CA VAL A 268 7.69 5.09 15.30
C VAL A 268 8.46 5.65 14.11
N ASP A 269 9.49 6.44 14.39
CA ASP A 269 10.41 7.00 13.41
C ASP A 269 11.87 6.72 13.83
N SER A 270 12.83 7.39 13.19
CA SER A 270 14.25 7.24 13.47
C SER A 270 14.67 7.70 14.87
N SER A 271 13.89 8.54 15.55
CA SER A 271 14.16 8.98 16.91
C SER A 271 13.89 7.86 17.93
N ASP A 272 12.87 7.04 17.67
CA ASP A 272 12.52 5.87 18.49
C ASP A 272 13.36 4.65 18.11
N TYR A 273 13.50 4.41 16.80
CA TYR A 273 14.20 3.27 16.24
C TYR A 273 15.22 3.72 15.17
N PRO A 274 16.49 3.97 15.56
CA PRO A 274 17.51 4.52 14.67
C PRO A 274 17.79 3.71 13.40
N ALA A 275 17.39 2.43 13.35
CA ALA A 275 17.50 1.63 12.15
C ALA A 275 16.67 2.20 10.99
N LEU A 276 15.59 2.94 11.25
CA LEU A 276 14.76 3.54 10.21
C LEU A 276 15.37 4.78 9.55
N GLN A 277 16.41 5.39 10.17
CA GLN A 277 17.03 6.61 9.65
C GLN A 277 17.64 6.42 8.25
N ALA A 278 18.20 5.23 7.97
CA ALA A 278 18.93 4.99 6.74
C ALA A 278 18.06 5.10 5.47
N GLN A 279 16.77 4.75 5.58
CA GLN A 279 15.79 4.84 4.51
C GLN A 279 14.82 6.02 4.66
N ASP A 280 14.97 6.82 5.72
CA ASP A 280 14.06 7.90 6.07
C ASP A 280 12.57 7.43 6.11
N ILE A 281 12.34 6.38 6.90
CA ILE A 281 11.03 5.72 7.04
C ILE A 281 10.43 5.95 8.43
N SER A 282 9.11 6.12 8.50
CA SER A 282 8.31 5.95 9.71
C SER A 282 7.36 4.76 9.57
N VAL A 283 6.98 4.14 10.68
CA VAL A 283 5.97 3.08 10.73
C VAL A 283 4.88 3.49 11.70
N ALA A 284 3.63 3.48 11.22
CA ALA A 284 2.46 3.80 12.00
C ALA A 284 1.42 2.67 11.95
N TYR A 285 0.66 2.50 13.03
CA TYR A 285 -0.43 1.55 13.12
C TYR A 285 -1.65 2.21 13.77
N ALA A 286 -2.72 2.34 13.01
CA ALA A 286 -3.97 2.92 13.44
C ALA A 286 -5.00 1.82 13.76
N ILE A 287 -5.66 1.94 14.90
CA ILE A 287 -6.82 1.16 15.32
C ILE A 287 -7.98 2.15 15.43
N ILE A 288 -8.92 2.09 14.49
CA ILE A 288 -10.10 2.95 14.44
C ILE A 288 -11.29 2.10 14.85
N ARG A 289 -11.96 2.44 15.95
CA ARG A 289 -13.10 1.67 16.45
C ARG A 289 -14.28 1.78 15.50
N GLY A 290 -15.11 0.74 15.45
CA GLY A 290 -16.28 0.72 14.57
C GLY A 290 -17.15 1.97 14.70
N GLY A 291 -17.45 2.60 13.55
CA GLY A 291 -18.24 3.84 13.48
C GLY A 291 -17.47 5.11 13.85
N SER A 292 -16.14 5.02 14.04
CA SER A 292 -15.25 6.16 14.25
C SER A 292 -14.50 6.54 12.96
N MET A 293 -13.82 7.68 12.98
CA MET A 293 -13.09 8.22 11.83
C MET A 293 -11.76 8.82 12.26
N LEU A 294 -10.69 8.54 11.51
CA LEU A 294 -9.47 9.36 11.53
C LEU A 294 -9.78 10.70 10.86
N ALA A 295 -9.78 11.78 11.65
CA ALA A 295 -10.20 13.10 11.21
C ALA A 295 -9.34 13.60 10.04
N PRO A 296 -9.90 14.41 9.11
CA PRO A 296 -9.19 14.94 7.97
C PRO A 296 -7.81 15.53 8.32
N TYR A 297 -6.79 15.11 7.59
CA TYR A 297 -5.41 15.52 7.82
C TYR A 297 -4.61 15.50 6.52
N TYR A 298 -3.45 16.17 6.50
CA TYR A 298 -2.43 15.98 5.46
C TYR A 298 -1.03 15.86 6.07
N ASN A 299 -0.09 15.29 5.32
CA ASN A 299 1.32 15.20 5.70
C ASN A 299 2.12 16.29 4.98
N SER A 300 3.06 16.94 5.66
CA SER A 300 3.87 18.01 5.07
C SER A 300 4.86 17.51 4.02
N LYS A 301 5.48 16.34 4.24
CA LYS A 301 6.57 15.81 3.39
C LYS A 301 6.40 14.33 3.04
N ALA A 302 5.84 13.53 3.95
CA ALA A 302 5.85 12.09 3.81
C ALA A 302 4.76 11.58 2.85
N PHE A 303 5.13 10.62 2.00
CA PHE A 303 4.17 9.71 1.38
C PHE A 303 3.77 8.67 2.42
N LYS A 304 2.47 8.46 2.62
CA LYS A 304 1.96 7.38 3.47
C LYS A 304 1.52 6.22 2.58
N VAL A 305 2.25 5.10 2.63
CA VAL A 305 1.91 3.84 1.96
C VAL A 305 1.28 2.92 3.00
N ALA A 306 -0.02 2.68 2.90
CA ALA A 306 -0.79 1.97 3.91
C ALA A 306 -1.32 0.62 3.41
N LEU A 307 -1.51 -0.31 4.34
CA LEU A 307 -2.11 -1.62 4.16
C LEU A 307 -3.24 -1.77 5.19
N VAL A 308 -4.45 -2.06 4.72
CA VAL A 308 -5.55 -2.49 5.60
C VAL A 308 -5.25 -3.90 6.04
N VAL A 309 -5.05 -4.09 7.35
CA VAL A 309 -4.63 -5.39 7.89
C VAL A 309 -5.77 -6.18 8.53
N ASP A 310 -6.86 -5.50 8.89
CA ASP A 310 -8.05 -6.12 9.46
C ASP A 310 -9.22 -5.11 9.49
N GLY A 311 -10.41 -5.55 9.08
CA GLY A 311 -11.65 -4.80 9.15
C GLY A 311 -12.08 -4.16 7.83
N LYS A 312 -13.16 -3.38 7.90
CA LYS A 312 -13.74 -2.67 6.75
C LYS A 312 -14.02 -1.22 7.07
N GLY A 313 -14.07 -0.43 6.02
CA GLY A 313 -14.36 0.98 6.13
C GLY A 313 -14.35 1.69 4.80
N HIS A 314 -14.22 2.99 4.87
CA HIS A 314 -14.25 3.87 3.71
C HIS A 314 -13.11 4.89 3.83
N TRP A 315 -12.52 5.23 2.70
CA TRP A 315 -11.42 6.19 2.61
C TRP A 315 -11.73 7.28 1.61
N GLU A 316 -11.33 8.50 1.96
CA GLU A 316 -11.31 9.65 1.04
C GLU A 316 -9.94 10.30 0.97
N LEU A 317 -9.64 10.78 -0.23
CA LEU A 317 -8.46 11.56 -0.57
C LEU A 317 -8.87 12.73 -1.44
N VAL A 318 -8.36 13.92 -1.12
CA VAL A 318 -8.55 15.13 -1.91
C VAL A 318 -7.28 15.37 -2.72
N SER A 319 -7.41 15.38 -4.06
CA SER A 319 -6.30 15.59 -4.99
C SER A 319 -6.48 16.86 -5.81
N PRO A 320 -5.47 17.74 -5.92
CA PRO A 320 -5.48 18.84 -6.87
C PRO A 320 -5.17 18.37 -8.31
N TYR A 321 -4.63 17.16 -8.46
CA TYR A 321 -4.32 16.55 -9.76
C TYR A 321 -5.50 15.68 -10.18
N GLY A 322 -6.30 16.15 -11.13
CA GLY A 322 -7.41 15.39 -11.68
C GLY A 322 -6.93 14.12 -12.40
N SER A 323 -7.74 13.06 -12.39
CA SER A 323 -7.52 11.92 -13.29
C SER A 323 -7.50 12.44 -14.73
N ALA A 324 -6.38 12.29 -15.43
CA ALA A 324 -6.18 12.79 -16.78
C ALA A 324 -7.28 12.32 -17.74
N ARG A 325 -8.35 13.13 -17.88
CA ARG A 325 -9.37 13.03 -18.92
C ARG A 325 -9.56 14.34 -19.68
N SER A 326 -8.53 15.18 -19.67
CA SER A 326 -8.43 16.32 -20.58
C SER A 326 -7.02 16.34 -21.18
N GLY A 327 -6.77 15.37 -22.07
CA GLY A 327 -5.90 15.63 -23.20
C GLY A 327 -6.56 16.66 -24.10
N GLU A 328 -5.72 17.48 -24.71
CA GLU A 328 -6.04 18.47 -25.77
C GLU A 328 -6.59 19.83 -25.29
N GLY A 329 -5.67 20.80 -25.22
CA GLY A 329 -5.95 22.17 -25.60
C GLY A 329 -6.64 23.04 -24.56
N ARG A 330 -5.94 23.43 -23.49
CA ARG A 330 -6.17 24.71 -22.81
C ARG A 330 -4.85 25.34 -22.40
N GLU A 331 -4.16 25.90 -23.38
CA GLU A 331 -3.29 27.05 -23.11
C GLU A 331 -4.19 28.21 -22.67
N SER A 332 -3.82 28.87 -21.57
CA SER A 332 -4.35 30.16 -21.12
C SER A 332 -5.83 30.25 -20.68
N GLN A 333 -6.14 29.73 -19.50
CA GLN A 333 -7.18 30.30 -18.62
C GLN A 333 -6.61 30.27 -17.19
N GLU A 334 -6.84 31.33 -16.41
CA GLU A 334 -6.34 31.50 -15.03
C GLU A 334 -6.26 30.17 -14.27
N GLU A 335 -5.09 29.82 -13.72
CA GLU A 335 -4.84 28.59 -12.96
C GLU A 335 -5.68 28.57 -11.68
N SER A 336 -6.99 28.32 -11.81
CA SER A 336 -7.87 28.09 -10.68
C SER A 336 -7.58 26.70 -10.12
N VAL A 337 -7.08 26.66 -8.88
CA VAL A 337 -6.87 25.39 -8.17
C VAL A 337 -8.23 24.76 -7.91
N SER A 338 -8.47 23.58 -8.48
CA SER A 338 -9.65 22.77 -8.21
C SER A 338 -9.23 21.44 -7.60
N TYR A 339 -10.11 20.86 -6.80
CA TYR A 339 -9.84 19.61 -6.09
C TYR A 339 -10.83 18.53 -6.51
N GLN A 340 -10.33 17.31 -6.67
CA GLN A 340 -11.12 16.11 -6.90
C GLN A 340 -11.14 15.23 -5.65
N ARG A 341 -12.33 14.79 -5.25
CA ARG A 341 -12.51 13.75 -4.25
C ARG A 341 -12.33 12.38 -4.89
N LEU A 342 -11.38 11.62 -4.38
CA LEU A 342 -11.19 10.21 -4.69
C LEU A 342 -11.62 9.41 -3.47
N SER A 343 -12.31 8.30 -3.68
CA SER A 343 -12.79 7.46 -2.59
C SER A 343 -12.58 5.98 -2.91
N ALA A 344 -12.55 5.16 -1.86
CA ALA A 344 -12.55 3.71 -1.97
C ALA A 344 -13.25 3.08 -0.77
N GLN A 345 -13.81 1.89 -0.99
CA GLN A 345 -14.20 0.98 0.08
C GLN A 345 -12.97 0.16 0.47
N LEU A 346 -12.78 -0.01 1.76
CA LEU A 346 -11.63 -0.69 2.35
C LEU A 346 -12.00 -2.08 2.86
N SER A 347 -11.14 -3.04 2.56
CA SER A 347 -11.14 -4.38 3.15
C SER A 347 -9.71 -4.88 3.36
N ASP A 348 -9.57 -5.95 4.13
CA ASP A 348 -8.30 -6.65 4.37
C ASP A 348 -7.47 -6.81 3.09
N GLY A 349 -6.18 -6.48 3.19
CA GLY A 349 -5.21 -6.58 2.10
C GLY A 349 -5.24 -5.42 1.10
N ASN A 350 -6.15 -4.45 1.21
CA ASN A 350 -6.13 -3.27 0.35
C ASN A 350 -4.93 -2.37 0.67
N GLY A 351 -4.26 -1.88 -0.38
CA GLY A 351 -3.20 -0.89 -0.29
C GLY A 351 -3.69 0.52 -0.61
N LEU A 352 -3.18 1.52 0.09
CA LEU A 352 -3.49 2.94 -0.12
C LEU A 352 -2.21 3.76 -0.19
N VAL A 353 -2.22 4.84 -0.96
CA VAL A 353 -1.14 5.83 -0.98
C VAL A 353 -1.71 7.23 -0.75
N VAL A 354 -1.24 7.93 0.27
CA VAL A 354 -1.54 9.35 0.51
C VAL A 354 -0.27 10.16 0.21
N PRO A 355 -0.21 10.90 -0.90
CA PRO A 355 0.93 11.77 -1.18
C PRO A 355 1.00 12.95 -0.20
N PRO A 356 2.18 13.58 -0.04
CA PRO A 356 2.30 14.79 0.77
C PRO A 356 1.37 15.90 0.26
N GLY A 357 0.88 16.71 1.19
CA GLY A 357 -0.05 17.80 0.93
C GLY A 357 -1.49 17.40 0.60
N HIS A 358 -1.80 16.11 0.42
CA HIS A 358 -3.15 15.65 0.07
C HIS A 358 -3.98 15.40 1.34
N PRO A 359 -5.11 16.12 1.54
CA PRO A 359 -6.03 15.84 2.63
C PRO A 359 -6.65 14.45 2.51
N SER A 360 -6.70 13.71 3.62
CA SER A 360 -7.28 12.38 3.65
C SER A 360 -8.04 12.12 4.96
N ALA A 361 -9.06 11.26 4.88
CA ALA A 361 -9.82 10.77 6.02
C ALA A 361 -10.14 9.27 5.84
N ILE A 362 -10.22 8.54 6.95
CA ILE A 362 -10.55 7.11 6.98
C ILE A 362 -11.66 6.89 8.00
N VAL A 363 -12.73 6.20 7.60
CA VAL A 363 -13.88 5.86 8.43
C VAL A 363 -13.94 4.35 8.61
N ALA A 364 -14.10 3.88 9.85
CA ALA A 364 -14.36 2.46 10.13
C ALA A 364 -15.87 2.16 10.06
N ASP A 365 -16.23 1.01 9.48
CA ASP A 365 -17.62 0.55 9.47
C ASP A 365 -18.13 0.33 10.89
N ARG A 366 -19.43 0.58 11.13
CA ARG A 366 -20.03 0.54 12.49
C ARG A 366 -19.92 -0.82 13.21
N GLY A 367 -19.81 -1.91 12.46
CA GLY A 367 -19.85 -3.27 13.01
C GLY A 367 -18.50 -3.84 13.44
N GLN A 368 -17.38 -3.19 13.10
CA GLN A 368 -16.04 -3.75 13.34
C GLN A 368 -14.97 -2.66 13.40
N ASP A 369 -13.90 -2.93 14.14
CA ASP A 369 -12.72 -2.06 14.14
C ASP A 369 -12.01 -2.16 12.79
N LEU A 370 -11.41 -1.05 12.35
CA LEU A 370 -10.53 -0.99 11.20
C LEU A 370 -9.08 -0.81 11.68
N ARG A 371 -8.18 -1.65 11.20
CA ARG A 371 -6.76 -1.62 11.53
C ARG A 371 -5.95 -1.37 10.26
N VAL A 372 -5.11 -0.34 10.30
CA VAL A 372 -4.32 0.12 9.15
C VAL A 372 -2.85 0.25 9.55
N LEU A 373 -1.99 -0.52 8.90
CA LEU A 373 -0.54 -0.35 8.97
C LEU A 373 -0.13 0.68 7.92
N CYS A 374 0.82 1.55 8.24
CA CYS A 374 1.31 2.56 7.31
C CYS A 374 2.82 2.75 7.42
N PHE A 375 3.48 2.79 6.27
CA PHE A 375 4.86 3.22 6.14
C PHE A 375 4.89 4.65 5.59
N GLY A 376 5.53 5.56 6.32
CA GLY A 376 5.80 6.91 5.84
C GLY A 376 7.18 6.98 5.18
N ILE A 377 7.23 7.31 3.90
CA ILE A 377 8.47 7.55 3.13
C ILE A 377 8.75 9.05 3.15
N ASN A 378 10.01 9.47 3.30
CA ASN A 378 10.42 10.86 3.57
C ASN A 378 9.89 11.34 4.92
N ALA A 379 10.16 10.57 5.97
CA ALA A 379 9.59 10.77 7.30
C ALA A 379 10.27 11.90 8.10
N GLU A 380 11.53 12.22 7.79
CA GLU A 380 12.33 13.18 8.52
C GLU A 380 11.70 14.58 8.44
N GLU A 381 11.46 15.15 9.62
CA GLU A 381 10.73 16.41 9.80
C GLU A 381 9.33 16.45 9.15
N ASN A 382 8.73 15.29 8.87
CA ASN A 382 7.33 15.25 8.45
C ASN A 382 6.44 15.72 9.60
N GLN A 383 5.46 16.55 9.27
CA GLN A 383 4.45 17.04 10.18
C GLN A 383 3.09 16.65 9.67
N GLU A 384 2.30 16.04 10.54
CA GLU A 384 0.91 15.77 10.27
C GLU A 384 0.07 16.97 10.70
N HIS A 385 -0.73 17.50 9.77
CA HIS A 385 -1.56 18.67 10.00
C HIS A 385 -3.03 18.27 10.02
N ARG A 386 -3.66 18.36 11.20
CA ARG A 386 -5.09 18.12 11.36
C ARG A 386 -5.91 19.28 10.81
N LEU A 387 -6.92 18.97 10.02
CA LEU A 387 -7.83 19.96 9.42
C LEU A 387 -9.16 20.07 10.20
N ALA A 388 -9.45 19.09 11.05
CA ALA A 388 -10.60 19.07 11.95
C ALA A 388 -10.20 18.43 13.29
N GLY A 389 -11.08 18.55 14.29
CA GLY A 389 -10.81 18.11 15.66
C GLY A 389 -10.23 19.22 16.54
N ARG A 390 -10.08 18.93 17.83
CA ARG A 390 -9.58 19.89 18.82
C ARG A 390 -8.19 20.43 18.49
N ASP A 391 -7.37 19.64 17.80
CA ASP A 391 -5.99 19.94 17.39
C ASP A 391 -5.87 20.46 15.94
N ASN A 392 -6.97 20.92 15.33
CA ASN A 392 -6.93 21.45 13.97
C ASN A 392 -6.02 22.70 13.83
N ILE A 393 -5.36 22.84 12.69
CA ILE A 393 -4.40 23.92 12.45
C ILE A 393 -5.04 25.31 12.42
N TYR A 394 -6.32 25.41 12.05
CA TYR A 394 -7.03 26.70 11.97
C TYR A 394 -7.32 27.30 13.34
N ASN A 395 -7.29 26.49 14.42
CA ASN A 395 -7.35 27.00 15.80
C ASN A 395 -6.17 27.93 16.15
N LYS A 396 -5.06 27.88 15.40
CA LYS A 396 -3.91 28.78 15.60
C LYS A 396 -4.17 30.22 15.11
N MET A 397 -5.19 30.43 14.28
CA MET A 397 -5.51 31.77 13.78
C MET A 397 -6.05 32.67 14.90
N ASN A 398 -5.62 33.93 14.94
CA ASN A 398 -6.14 34.95 15.84
C ASN A 398 -7.50 35.49 15.36
N LYS A 399 -8.16 36.32 16.18
CA LYS A 399 -9.48 36.88 15.87
C LYS A 399 -9.52 37.59 14.51
N ALA A 400 -8.58 38.49 14.25
CA ALA A 400 -8.56 39.29 13.03
C ALA A 400 -8.32 38.41 11.79
N GLU A 401 -7.42 37.44 11.89
CA GLU A 401 -7.18 36.45 10.81
C GLU A 401 -8.45 35.66 10.49
N ARG A 402 -9.21 35.24 11.52
CA ARG A 402 -10.46 34.52 11.31
C ARG A 402 -11.51 35.37 10.59
N GLU A 403 -11.73 36.61 11.02
CA GLU A 403 -12.71 37.51 10.39
C GLU A 403 -12.35 37.81 8.93
N ILE A 404 -11.07 38.02 8.63
CA ILE A 404 -10.59 38.36 7.29
C ILE A 404 -10.66 37.14 6.35
N PHE A 405 -10.11 35.99 6.76
CA PHE A 405 -9.93 34.86 5.85
C PHE A 405 -11.18 33.99 5.68
N PHE A 406 -11.99 33.80 6.73
CA PHE A 406 -13.25 33.07 6.59
C PHE A 406 -14.39 33.93 6.08
N LYS A 407 -14.25 35.27 6.10
CA LYS A 407 -15.30 36.23 5.72
C LYS A 407 -16.63 35.99 6.45
N ALA A 408 -16.54 35.58 7.72
CA ALA A 408 -17.65 35.28 8.61
C ALA A 408 -17.40 35.88 10.01
N PRO A 409 -18.44 36.10 10.84
CA PRO A 409 -18.27 36.57 12.21
C PRO A 409 -17.35 35.64 13.02
N GLU A 410 -16.40 36.20 13.78
CA GLU A 410 -15.44 35.37 14.53
C GLU A 410 -16.12 34.39 15.50
N THR A 411 -17.24 34.79 16.09
CA THR A 411 -17.98 33.94 17.01
C THR A 411 -18.47 32.67 16.33
N GLU A 412 -18.94 32.77 15.08
CA GLU A 412 -19.40 31.65 14.27
C GLU A 412 -18.23 30.76 13.84
N VAL A 413 -17.15 31.35 13.32
CA VAL A 413 -15.93 30.61 12.95
C VAL A 413 -15.39 29.83 14.15
N ARG A 414 -15.32 30.47 15.31
CA ARG A 414 -14.82 29.86 16.55
C ARG A 414 -15.77 28.77 17.05
N GLU A 415 -17.07 28.93 16.91
CA GLU A 415 -18.05 27.89 17.25
C GLU A 415 -17.81 26.63 16.41
N VAL A 416 -17.70 26.78 15.08
CA VAL A 416 -17.48 25.67 14.15
C VAL A 416 -16.14 24.96 14.43
N LEU A 417 -15.04 25.72 14.51
CA LEU A 417 -13.70 25.14 14.71
C LEU A 417 -13.53 24.43 16.07
N ASN A 418 -14.37 24.76 17.07
CA ASN A 418 -14.31 24.18 18.41
C ASN A 418 -15.47 23.22 18.73
N ALA A 419 -16.35 22.93 17.77
CA ALA A 419 -17.49 22.05 17.96
C ALA A 419 -17.05 20.61 18.24
N GLN A 420 -16.03 20.12 17.52
CA GLN A 420 -15.43 18.81 17.77
C GLN A 420 -14.47 18.88 18.97
N ARG A 421 -14.71 18.06 20.00
CA ARG A 421 -13.93 18.06 21.26
C ARG A 421 -12.82 17.01 21.27
N ASP A 422 -12.92 15.99 20.42
CA ASP A 422 -11.90 14.95 20.27
C ASP A 422 -10.80 15.38 19.27
N ALA A 423 -9.66 14.70 19.34
CA ALA A 423 -8.46 14.96 18.53
C ALA A 423 -7.97 13.67 17.87
N GLY A 424 -7.41 13.76 16.67
CA GLY A 424 -6.94 12.62 15.89
C GLY A 424 -8.07 11.72 15.38
N ILE A 425 -8.61 10.86 16.24
CA ILE A 425 -9.73 9.96 15.90
C ILE A 425 -11.00 10.46 16.59
N VAL A 426 -12.09 10.58 15.84
CA VAL A 426 -13.35 11.18 16.30
C VAL A 426 -14.54 10.28 15.96
N GLU A 427 -15.73 10.63 16.46
CA GLU A 427 -16.98 9.98 16.03
C GLU A 427 -17.14 10.09 14.51
N GLY A 428 -17.38 8.97 13.84
CA GLY A 428 -17.60 8.90 12.40
C GLY A 428 -19.03 9.28 12.00
N PRO A 429 -19.30 9.41 10.69
CA PRO A 429 -20.60 9.82 10.19
C PRO A 429 -21.73 8.89 10.68
N LYS A 430 -22.80 9.50 11.23
CA LYS A 430 -24.08 8.85 11.54
C LYS A 430 -24.83 8.68 10.24
N GLY A 431 -24.51 7.61 9.52
CA GLY A 431 -24.99 7.30 8.17
C GLY A 431 -26.22 8.09 7.71
N SER A 432 -26.00 9.12 6.90
CA SER A 432 -26.90 9.52 5.83
C SER A 432 -26.63 8.51 4.70
N GLN A 433 -27.56 7.69 4.22
CA GLN A 433 -28.59 8.10 3.26
C GLN A 433 -28.21 9.25 2.31
N GLU A 434 -26.94 9.59 2.10
CA GLU A 434 -26.53 10.58 1.09
C GLU A 434 -26.21 9.93 -0.26
N SER A 435 -25.90 8.64 -0.30
CA SER A 435 -25.95 7.87 -1.56
C SER A 435 -27.40 7.68 -2.05
N GLU A 436 -28.37 7.49 -1.14
CA GLU A 436 -29.78 7.32 -1.51
C GLU A 436 -30.56 8.64 -1.64
N SER A 437 -30.25 9.70 -0.88
CA SER A 437 -31.02 10.96 -0.92
C SER A 437 -30.57 11.94 -2.00
N GLU A 438 -29.30 11.93 -2.43
CA GLU A 438 -28.92 12.63 -3.67
C GLU A 438 -29.49 11.90 -4.90
N GLY A 439 -29.49 10.56 -4.88
CA GLY A 439 -30.17 9.72 -5.87
C GLY A 439 -31.69 9.98 -5.88
N ARG A 440 -32.34 10.04 -4.71
CA ARG A 440 -33.77 10.35 -4.59
C ARG A 440 -34.11 11.81 -4.88
N ARG A 441 -33.28 12.79 -4.52
CA ARG A 441 -33.52 14.21 -4.89
C ARG A 441 -33.38 14.41 -6.40
N ARG A 442 -32.39 13.77 -7.04
CA ARG A 442 -32.28 13.78 -8.51
C ARG A 442 -33.41 13.01 -9.18
N ALA A 443 -33.84 11.88 -8.62
CA ALA A 443 -34.97 11.11 -9.13
C ALA A 443 -36.32 11.85 -8.93
N PHE A 444 -36.56 12.49 -7.79
CA PHE A 444 -37.78 13.27 -7.53
C PHE A 444 -37.85 14.56 -8.36
N GLN A 445 -36.72 15.24 -8.58
CA GLN A 445 -36.66 16.39 -9.50
C GLN A 445 -36.82 15.98 -10.97
N SER A 446 -36.38 14.77 -11.34
CA SER A 446 -36.60 14.22 -12.68
C SER A 446 -38.05 13.80 -12.91
N ILE A 447 -38.74 13.22 -11.90
CA ILE A 447 -40.15 12.83 -11.99
C ILE A 447 -41.09 14.05 -12.05
N LEU A 448 -40.82 15.10 -11.26
CA LEU A 448 -41.60 16.34 -11.31
C LEU A 448 -41.37 17.16 -12.59
N GLY A 449 -40.25 16.95 -13.30
CA GLY A 449 -40.01 17.53 -14.62
C GLY A 449 -40.72 16.81 -15.77
N PHE A 450 -41.12 15.54 -15.59
CA PHE A 450 -41.84 14.74 -16.59
C PHE A 450 -43.36 14.74 -16.41
N ALA A 451 -43.86 14.99 -15.21
CA ALA A 451 -45.28 15.20 -14.95
C ALA A 451 -45.56 16.69 -14.80
N GLY A 452 -45.77 17.39 -15.93
CA GLY A 452 -46.18 18.78 -15.93
C GLY A 452 -47.49 18.99 -15.15
N LEU A 453 -47.37 19.64 -13.99
CA LEU A 453 -48.41 20.40 -13.29
C LEU A 453 -47.81 21.72 -12.83
#